data_AF-A0A839YXQ7-F1
#
_entry.id   AF-A0A839YXQ7-F1
#
_cell.length_a   1.000
_cell.length_b   1.000
_cell.length_c   1.000
_cell.angle_alpha   90.00
_cell.angle_beta   90.00
_cell.angle_gamma   90.00
#
_symmetry.space_group_name_H-M   'P 1'
#
loop_
_entity.id
_entity.type
_entity.pdbx_description
1 polymer ?
#
loop_
_entity_poly.entity_id
_entity_poly.type
_entity_poly.pdbx_seq_one_letter_code
_entity_poly.pdbx_strand_id
1 'polypeptide(L)'
;MSKITRNLGGIALAAVAIATAPVAAQPAYAQSAAVQPTETLTLSQGTGTLVRLPAAMSDVFIANDAIADVQVRSNRQLYVFGKGSGETTLYATGDNGRIVYAARVQVGRNVASVDEMLRLAMPEANIRATPMNNLMLLTGTVASPTDAEEAERLVSAYVGSEVEVVSRLRQATPLQVNLKVRIAEVNRSLVKSFGFNLFAQDGTNGAQFGFSQGTGLVASNPFSVQGTGAGATAGIAGKLFGLDLISTLDLAENDGLVTTLAEPNLTALSGETASFLAGGEFPIPISQDLGSISIEYKQYGVGLAFTPYVLADGRISMRVRPEVSELSNEGSIRLNGFEVPAFTTRRAETTVELGSGQSFMIAGLLRNSNTNSIEKAPFLGDIPILGALFRSNSYRKSETELVIIVTPYLVQPVSNRMALPNDGYRNPTDAQRNIEGRTFYGRSGVDHNAGDAVVAPRNVPGQPAISGPVASAAPQPGFGL
;
A
#
# COMPACT_ATOMS: atom_id res chain seq x y z
N MET A 1 18.07 41.86 80.35
CA MET A 1 17.31 40.71 79.79
C MET A 1 18.11 40.14 78.63
N SER A 2 18.28 38.81 78.60
CA SER A 2 19.04 37.97 77.65
C SER A 2 20.58 38.09 77.66
N LYS A 3 21.26 37.50 78.67
CA LYS A 3 21.95 36.18 78.72
C LYS A 3 23.36 36.21 78.07
N ILE A 4 24.47 36.40 78.83
CA ILE A 4 25.24 35.44 79.69
C ILE A 4 25.93 34.39 78.78
N THR A 5 27.26 34.21 78.69
CA THR A 5 28.25 33.73 79.70
C THR A 5 29.66 33.84 79.07
N ARG A 6 30.64 34.59 79.61
CA ARG A 6 31.65 34.27 80.65
C ARG A 6 32.75 33.27 80.21
N ASN A 7 33.88 33.83 79.78
CA ASN A 7 35.21 33.21 79.78
C ASN A 7 35.82 33.29 81.19
N LEU A 8 36.44 32.21 81.66
CA LEU A 8 37.60 32.19 82.57
C LEU A 8 37.96 30.74 82.93
N GLY A 9 39.26 30.42 82.83
CA GLY A 9 39.91 29.50 83.76
C GLY A 9 40.62 28.30 83.15
N GLY A 10 41.95 28.41 83.03
CA GLY A 10 42.81 27.61 83.90
C GLY A 10 43.79 26.62 83.24
N ILE A 11 45.10 26.85 83.53
CA ILE A 11 46.08 25.89 84.12
C ILE A 11 46.45 24.66 83.24
N ALA A 12 47.68 24.15 83.12
CA ALA A 12 49.07 24.53 83.40
C ALA A 12 49.96 23.34 82.94
N LEU A 13 51.28 23.55 83.00
CA LEU A 13 52.37 22.57 83.17
C LEU A 13 52.73 21.56 82.05
N ALA A 14 53.91 21.84 81.47
CA ALA A 14 55.10 20.98 81.35
C ALA A 14 55.00 19.46 81.60
N ALA A 15 55.53 18.66 80.67
CA ALA A 15 56.57 17.66 80.97
C ALA A 15 57.16 17.04 79.69
N VAL A 16 58.47 16.85 79.75
CA VAL A 16 59.38 16.19 78.81
C VAL A 16 59.02 14.71 78.65
N ALA A 17 59.06 14.18 77.42
CA ALA A 17 59.18 12.75 77.17
C ALA A 17 60.07 12.48 75.95
N ILE A 18 61.06 11.64 76.19
CA ILE A 18 62.21 11.28 75.35
C ILE A 18 61.76 10.40 74.17
N ALA A 19 62.25 10.71 72.97
CA ALA A 19 62.06 9.91 71.78
C ALA A 19 62.94 8.65 71.82
N THR A 20 62.33 7.48 71.97
CA THR A 20 62.92 6.18 71.62
C THR A 20 62.12 5.59 70.46
N ALA A 21 62.73 5.53 69.29
CA ALA A 21 62.15 4.91 68.11
C ALA A 21 62.23 3.37 68.22
N PRO A 22 61.13 2.62 68.05
CA PRO A 22 61.22 1.18 67.85
C PRO A 22 61.54 0.88 66.38
N VAL A 23 62.57 0.07 66.16
CA VAL A 23 62.86 -0.58 64.87
C VAL A 23 61.71 -1.54 64.57
N ALA A 24 60.85 -1.18 63.62
CA ALA A 24 59.81 -2.08 63.11
C ALA A 24 60.45 -3.12 62.19
N ALA A 25 60.43 -4.38 62.62
CA ALA A 25 60.69 -5.53 61.77
C ALA A 25 59.55 -5.66 60.75
N GLN A 26 59.88 -5.65 59.45
CA GLN A 26 58.91 -5.94 58.39
C GLN A 26 58.73 -7.46 58.25
N PRO A 27 57.49 -7.99 58.25
CA PRO A 27 57.24 -9.36 57.82
C PRO A 27 57.35 -9.43 56.29
N ALA A 28 58.21 -10.33 55.81
CA ALA A 28 58.29 -10.68 54.39
C ALA A 28 57.06 -11.50 54.00
N TYR A 29 56.10 -10.87 53.33
CA TYR A 29 55.02 -11.57 52.65
C TYR A 29 55.54 -12.08 51.30
N ALA A 30 55.81 -13.39 51.22
CA ALA A 30 55.91 -14.08 49.94
C ALA A 30 54.51 -14.26 49.36
N GLN A 31 54.02 -13.28 48.60
CA GLN A 31 52.82 -13.44 47.78
C GLN A 31 53.23 -14.05 46.43
N SER A 32 53.00 -15.35 46.27
CA SER A 32 52.95 -16.00 44.96
C SER A 32 51.69 -15.52 44.23
N ALA A 33 51.82 -14.47 43.43
CA ALA A 33 50.75 -14.01 42.55
C ALA A 33 50.58 -15.00 41.40
N ALA A 34 49.38 -15.60 41.28
CA ALA A 34 49.01 -16.38 40.12
C ALA A 34 49.03 -15.47 38.87
N VAL A 35 49.94 -15.74 37.93
CA VAL A 35 50.06 -14.95 36.70
C VAL A 35 48.90 -15.31 35.79
N GLN A 36 48.01 -14.34 35.54
CA GLN A 36 46.91 -14.52 34.59
C GLN A 36 47.43 -14.36 33.15
N PRO A 37 47.03 -15.25 32.21
CA PRO A 37 47.36 -15.11 30.80
C PRO A 37 46.86 -13.77 30.25
N THR A 38 47.73 -12.99 29.62
CA THR A 38 47.37 -11.67 29.06
C THR A 38 47.12 -11.73 27.55
N GLU A 39 47.60 -12.78 26.89
CA GLU A 39 47.50 -12.93 25.44
C GLU A 39 46.45 -13.99 25.06
N THR A 40 45.66 -13.73 24.02
CA THR A 40 44.64 -14.68 23.54
C THR A 40 44.99 -15.15 22.14
N LEU A 41 45.04 -16.46 21.94
CA LEU A 41 45.38 -17.12 20.67
C LEU A 41 44.15 -17.85 20.13
N THR A 42 43.57 -17.33 19.06
CA THR A 42 42.40 -17.94 18.40
C THR A 42 42.87 -18.89 17.29
N LEU A 43 42.52 -20.18 17.41
CA LEU A 43 42.88 -21.24 16.46
C LEU A 43 41.62 -21.93 15.92
N SER A 44 41.71 -22.42 14.69
CA SER A 44 40.69 -23.33 14.14
C SER A 44 41.09 -24.78 14.38
N GLN A 45 40.11 -25.67 14.51
CA GLN A 45 40.34 -27.11 14.62
C GLN A 45 41.18 -27.61 13.42
N GLY A 46 42.25 -28.35 13.68
CA GLY A 46 43.17 -28.87 12.65
C GLY A 46 44.22 -27.88 12.14
N THR A 47 44.22 -26.63 12.61
CA THR A 47 45.22 -25.61 12.25
C THR A 47 46.25 -25.46 13.37
N GLY A 48 47.50 -25.16 12.99
CA GLY A 48 48.57 -24.82 13.93
C GLY A 48 49.22 -23.48 13.62
N THR A 49 49.65 -22.77 14.66
CA THR A 49 50.38 -21.50 14.51
C THR A 49 51.74 -21.58 15.20
N LEU A 50 52.72 -20.87 14.65
CA LEU A 50 54.07 -20.77 15.19
C LEU A 50 54.13 -19.58 16.15
N VAL A 51 54.36 -19.85 17.42
CA VAL A 51 54.54 -18.81 18.45
C VAL A 51 56.03 -18.65 18.72
N ARG A 52 56.50 -17.40 18.62
CA ARG A 52 57.89 -17.04 18.94
C ARG A 52 57.95 -16.36 20.30
N LEU A 53 58.75 -16.95 21.19
CA LEU A 53 58.83 -16.54 22.59
C LEU A 53 59.84 -15.40 22.79
N PRO A 54 59.57 -14.46 23.73
CA PRO A 54 60.47 -13.35 24.01
C PRO A 54 61.79 -13.82 24.64
N ALA A 55 61.76 -14.87 25.46
CA ALA A 55 62.91 -15.47 26.13
C ALA A 55 63.00 -16.98 25.87
N ALA A 56 64.13 -17.59 26.24
CA ALA A 56 64.30 -19.04 26.12
C ALA A 56 63.40 -19.77 27.14
N MET A 57 62.65 -20.76 26.66
CA MET A 57 61.84 -21.67 27.48
C MET A 57 62.59 -22.97 27.75
N SER A 58 62.34 -23.52 28.94
CA SER A 58 62.80 -24.84 29.38
C SER A 58 61.65 -25.85 29.40
N ASP A 59 60.44 -25.40 29.74
CA ASP A 59 59.28 -26.27 29.88
C ASP A 59 57.99 -25.59 29.37
N VAL A 60 57.04 -26.40 28.91
CA VAL A 60 55.76 -25.96 28.35
C VAL A 60 54.64 -26.81 28.91
N PHE A 61 53.61 -26.14 29.42
CA PHE A 61 52.44 -26.76 30.00
C PHE A 61 51.16 -26.29 29.32
N ILE A 62 50.31 -27.24 28.94
CA ILE A 62 48.96 -26.98 28.45
C ILE A 62 47.94 -27.59 29.39
N ALA A 63 46.92 -26.81 29.75
CA ALA A 63 45.95 -27.24 30.76
C ALA A 63 45.08 -28.43 30.31
N ASN A 64 44.78 -28.50 29.00
CA ASN A 64 43.98 -29.56 28.39
C ASN A 64 44.49 -29.85 26.98
N ASP A 65 45.04 -31.05 26.79
CA ASP A 65 45.65 -31.55 25.54
C ASP A 65 44.63 -32.00 24.49
N ALA A 66 43.41 -32.34 24.91
CA ALA A 66 42.30 -32.68 24.02
C ALA A 66 41.81 -31.47 23.21
N ILE A 67 42.01 -30.25 23.74
CA ILE A 67 41.61 -28.99 23.10
C ILE A 67 42.73 -28.48 22.19
N ALA A 68 43.95 -28.38 22.69
CA ALA A 68 45.10 -27.98 21.90
C ALA A 68 46.37 -28.73 22.31
N ASP A 69 47.26 -28.93 21.35
CA ASP A 69 48.53 -29.63 21.51
C ASP A 69 49.70 -28.71 21.17
N VAL A 70 50.86 -28.96 21.77
CA VAL A 70 52.02 -28.09 21.61
C VAL A 70 53.25 -28.91 21.25
N GLN A 71 53.94 -28.50 20.19
CA GLN A 71 55.21 -29.08 19.79
C GLN A 71 56.32 -28.04 19.84
N VAL A 72 57.36 -28.34 20.63
CA VAL A 72 58.54 -27.49 20.74
C VAL A 72 59.43 -27.68 19.51
N ARG A 73 59.71 -26.60 18.78
CA ARG A 73 60.63 -26.60 17.63
C ARG A 73 62.05 -26.19 18.05
N SER A 74 62.15 -25.22 18.94
CA SER A 74 63.41 -24.74 19.53
C SER A 74 63.13 -24.08 20.89
N ASN A 75 64.17 -23.73 21.65
CA ASN A 75 64.05 -23.04 22.95
C ASN A 75 63.34 -21.67 22.88
N ARG A 76 63.01 -21.15 21.70
CA ARG A 76 62.26 -19.88 21.54
C ARG A 76 61.08 -19.99 20.57
N GLN A 77 60.76 -21.19 20.10
CA GLN A 77 59.68 -21.41 19.13
C GLN A 77 58.89 -22.67 19.47
N LEU A 78 57.58 -22.52 19.56
CA LEU A 78 56.63 -23.62 19.74
C LEU A 78 55.51 -23.53 18.70
N TYR A 79 55.01 -24.68 18.27
CA TYR A 79 53.80 -24.80 17.47
C TYR A 79 52.63 -25.12 18.39
N VAL A 80 51.54 -24.37 18.30
CA VAL A 80 50.28 -24.67 18.99
C VAL A 80 49.27 -25.14 17.96
N PHE A 81 48.73 -26.35 18.11
CA PHE A 81 47.74 -26.96 17.24
C PHE A 81 46.39 -27.06 17.93
N GLY A 82 45.30 -26.65 17.27
CA GLY A 82 43.94 -26.88 17.78
C GLY A 82 43.46 -28.30 17.45
N LYS A 83 43.16 -29.13 18.45
CA LYS A 83 42.64 -30.50 18.28
C LYS A 83 41.13 -30.59 18.47
N GLY A 84 40.58 -29.96 19.51
CA GLY A 84 39.18 -30.00 19.89
C GLY A 84 38.64 -28.61 20.21
N SER A 85 37.34 -28.39 20.03
CA SER A 85 36.71 -27.10 20.33
C SER A 85 36.68 -26.83 21.82
N GLY A 86 37.09 -25.63 22.25
CA GLY A 86 37.09 -25.22 23.66
C GLY A 86 38.15 -24.17 23.97
N GLU A 87 38.28 -23.85 25.27
CA GLU A 87 39.33 -22.95 25.77
C GLU A 87 40.34 -23.73 26.62
N THR A 88 41.62 -23.47 26.41
CA THR A 88 42.70 -24.01 27.25
C THR A 88 43.75 -22.94 27.50
N THR A 89 44.59 -23.12 28.51
CA THR A 89 45.67 -22.18 28.82
C THR A 89 47.02 -22.82 28.57
N LEU A 90 47.91 -22.05 27.96
CA LEU A 90 49.27 -22.40 27.62
C LEU A 90 50.22 -21.57 28.49
N TYR A 91 51.14 -22.23 29.19
CA TYR A 91 52.21 -21.60 29.93
C TYR A 91 53.56 -22.13 29.42
N ALA A 92 54.50 -21.23 29.18
CA ALA A 92 55.91 -21.57 28.96
C ALA A 92 56.76 -20.97 30.07
N THR A 93 57.65 -21.77 30.65
CA THR A 93 58.55 -21.37 31.75
C THR A 93 60.01 -21.46 31.28
N GLY A 94 60.87 -20.59 31.83
CA GLY A 94 62.32 -20.63 31.60
C GLY A 94 63.07 -21.37 32.72
N ASP A 95 64.38 -21.55 32.55
CA ASP A 95 65.24 -22.33 33.48
C ASP A 95 65.21 -21.84 34.94
N ASN A 96 64.81 -20.57 35.15
CA ASN A 96 64.68 -19.95 36.47
C ASN A 96 63.29 -20.13 37.11
N GLY A 97 62.43 -20.97 36.51
CA GLY A 97 61.06 -21.23 36.96
C GLY A 97 60.11 -20.05 36.77
N ARG A 98 60.52 -18.98 36.07
CA ARG A 98 59.64 -17.85 35.75
C ARG A 98 58.84 -18.14 34.49
N ILE A 99 57.56 -17.77 34.50
CA ILE A 99 56.69 -17.82 33.32
C ILE A 99 57.19 -16.79 32.31
N VAL A 100 57.63 -17.26 31.15
CA VAL A 100 58.12 -16.43 30.03
C VAL A 100 57.03 -16.13 29.02
N TYR A 101 55.97 -16.95 28.98
CA TYR A 101 54.81 -16.74 28.12
C TYR A 101 53.57 -17.40 28.72
N ALA A 102 52.43 -16.70 28.65
CA ALA A 102 51.15 -17.21 29.09
C ALA A 102 50.05 -16.75 28.12
N ALA A 103 49.38 -17.70 27.47
CA ALA A 103 48.32 -17.41 26.52
C ALA A 103 47.07 -18.26 26.77
N ARG A 104 45.89 -17.67 26.56
CA ARG A 104 44.62 -18.38 26.47
C ARG A 104 44.39 -18.81 25.03
N VAL A 105 44.34 -20.11 24.80
CA VAL A 105 44.10 -20.70 23.48
C VAL A 105 42.61 -20.98 23.34
N GLN A 106 41.96 -20.31 22.39
CA GLN A 106 40.56 -20.51 22.05
C GLN A 106 40.50 -21.27 20.72
N VAL A 107 40.03 -22.52 20.76
CA VAL A 107 39.89 -23.36 19.57
C VAL A 107 38.40 -23.41 19.19
N GLY A 108 38.05 -22.81 18.06
CA GLY A 108 36.68 -22.78 17.56
C GLY A 108 36.53 -23.52 16.23
N ARG A 109 35.31 -23.97 15.93
CA ARG A 109 34.91 -24.28 14.55
C ARG A 109 34.62 -22.96 13.84
N ASN A 110 35.66 -22.39 13.25
CA ASN A 110 35.64 -21.32 12.25
C ASN A 110 34.46 -20.32 12.32
N VAL A 111 34.32 -19.60 13.43
CA VAL A 111 33.22 -18.62 13.63
C VAL A 111 33.40 -17.36 12.75
N ALA A 112 34.65 -16.99 12.46
CA ALA A 112 34.97 -15.84 11.60
C ALA A 112 34.44 -15.99 10.16
N SER A 113 34.06 -17.21 9.75
CA SER A 113 33.60 -17.51 8.41
C SER A 113 32.12 -17.20 8.15
N VAL A 114 31.27 -17.11 9.18
CA VAL A 114 29.82 -16.84 8.98
C VAL A 114 29.57 -15.40 8.56
N ASP A 115 30.23 -14.44 9.23
CA ASP A 115 30.13 -13.02 8.86
C ASP A 115 30.68 -12.76 7.45
N GLU A 116 31.75 -13.46 7.06
CA GLU A 116 32.33 -13.32 5.72
C GLU A 116 31.46 -13.96 4.64
N MET A 117 30.87 -15.13 4.93
CA MET A 117 29.86 -15.75 4.07
C MET A 117 28.64 -14.84 3.88
N LEU A 118 28.09 -14.28 4.96
CA LEU A 118 26.95 -13.37 4.90
C LEU A 118 27.27 -12.11 4.10
N ARG A 119 28.49 -11.56 4.24
CA ARG A 119 28.93 -10.39 3.47
C ARG A 119 29.08 -10.70 1.98
N LEU A 120 29.45 -11.93 1.62
CA LEU A 120 29.56 -12.38 0.23
C LEU A 120 28.19 -12.67 -0.40
N ALA A 121 27.29 -13.33 0.35
CA ALA A 121 25.96 -13.71 -0.12
C ALA A 121 24.98 -12.53 -0.15
N MET A 122 25.06 -11.64 0.84
CA MET A 122 24.12 -10.53 1.05
C MET A 122 24.87 -9.21 1.25
N PRO A 123 25.52 -8.65 0.21
CA PRO A 123 26.35 -7.45 0.33
C PRO A 123 25.57 -6.18 0.72
N GLU A 124 24.27 -6.14 0.43
CA GLU A 124 23.40 -4.99 0.75
C GLU A 124 22.89 -5.02 2.20
N ALA A 125 22.94 -6.17 2.88
CA ALA A 125 22.48 -6.33 4.25
C ALA A 125 23.63 -6.14 5.24
N ASN A 126 23.41 -5.34 6.29
CA ASN A 126 24.40 -5.17 7.36
C ASN A 126 24.05 -6.10 8.51
N ILE A 127 24.51 -7.35 8.42
CA ILE A 127 24.24 -8.42 9.38
C ILE A 127 25.53 -8.78 10.11
N ARG A 128 25.43 -8.99 11.42
CA ARG A 128 26.49 -9.55 12.28
C ARG A 128 25.96 -10.78 12.99
N ALA A 129 26.71 -11.87 12.89
CA ALA A 129 26.45 -13.12 13.58
C ALA A 129 27.34 -13.22 14.82
N THR A 130 26.72 -13.20 16.01
CA THR A 130 27.43 -13.36 17.27
C THR A 130 27.12 -14.74 17.86
N PRO A 131 28.10 -15.63 18.04
CA PRO A 131 27.87 -16.91 18.69
C PRO A 131 27.61 -16.72 20.19
N MET A 132 26.66 -17.45 20.73
CA MET A 132 26.31 -17.45 22.15
C MET A 132 26.03 -18.88 22.61
N ASN A 133 27.03 -19.55 23.19
CA ASN A 133 26.93 -20.95 23.61
C ASN A 133 26.42 -21.86 22.46
N ASN A 134 25.15 -22.27 22.54
CA ASN A 134 24.47 -23.15 21.59
C ASN A 134 23.50 -22.39 20.66
N LEU A 135 23.61 -21.06 20.60
CA LEU A 135 22.78 -20.17 19.80
C LEU A 135 23.65 -19.29 18.89
N MET A 136 23.14 -18.94 17.72
CA MET A 136 23.71 -17.92 16.85
C MET A 136 22.77 -16.73 16.78
N LEU A 137 23.19 -15.58 17.32
CA LEU A 137 22.39 -14.37 17.31
C LEU A 137 22.70 -13.53 16.07
N LEU A 138 21.71 -13.34 15.20
CA LEU A 138 21.81 -12.44 14.06
C LEU A 138 21.30 -11.05 14.47
N THR A 139 22.16 -10.04 14.37
CA THR A 139 21.80 -8.63 14.62
C THR A 139 22.18 -7.77 13.44
N GLY A 140 21.40 -6.73 13.14
CA GLY A 140 21.67 -5.91 11.97
C GLY A 140 20.45 -5.25 11.37
N THR A 141 20.64 -4.73 10.16
CA THR A 141 19.58 -4.13 9.34
C THR A 141 19.46 -4.83 8.00
N VAL A 142 18.22 -5.12 7.60
CA VAL A 142 17.86 -5.71 6.30
C VAL A 142 16.91 -4.79 5.53
N ALA A 143 16.88 -4.95 4.20
CA ALA A 143 16.02 -4.17 3.30
C ALA A 143 14.59 -4.74 3.27
N SER A 144 14.46 -6.05 3.07
CA SER A 144 13.17 -6.77 3.00
C SER A 144 13.00 -7.80 4.12
N PRO A 145 11.76 -8.14 4.54
CA PRO A 145 11.51 -9.25 5.45
C PRO A 145 11.97 -10.60 4.87
N THR A 146 11.90 -10.77 3.55
CA THR A 146 12.38 -11.99 2.86
C THR A 146 13.87 -12.22 3.08
N ASP A 147 14.66 -11.14 3.12
CA ASP A 147 16.10 -11.21 3.31
C ASP A 147 16.46 -11.68 4.72
N ALA A 148 15.63 -11.34 5.72
CA ALA A 148 15.83 -11.83 7.08
C ALA A 148 15.63 -13.35 7.17
N GLU A 149 14.62 -13.89 6.49
CA GLU A 149 14.39 -15.33 6.41
C GLU A 149 15.52 -16.05 5.65
N GLU A 150 16.02 -15.45 4.57
CA GLU A 150 17.12 -16.01 3.80
C GLU A 150 18.41 -16.05 4.62
N ALA A 151 18.75 -14.97 5.34
CA ALA A 151 19.91 -14.93 6.23
C ALA A 151 19.85 -16.03 7.30
N GLU A 152 18.68 -16.27 7.90
CA GLU A 152 18.47 -17.33 8.88
C GLU A 152 18.66 -18.73 8.27
N ARG A 153 18.15 -18.95 7.04
CA ARG A 153 18.34 -20.21 6.31
C ARG A 153 19.81 -20.46 5.95
N LEU A 154 20.53 -19.42 5.51
CA LEU A 154 21.96 -19.51 5.17
C LEU A 154 22.80 -19.85 6.40
N VAL A 155 22.55 -19.17 7.52
CA VAL A 155 23.30 -19.41 8.77
C VAL A 155 22.96 -20.77 9.35
N SER A 156 21.70 -21.19 9.37
CA SER A 156 21.32 -22.52 9.86
C SER A 156 21.92 -23.66 9.02
N ALA A 157 21.96 -23.50 7.69
CA ALA A 157 22.63 -24.44 6.80
C ALA A 157 24.15 -24.52 7.04
N TYR A 158 24.79 -23.41 7.40
CA TYR A 158 26.23 -23.34 7.61
C TYR A 158 26.67 -23.88 8.97
N VAL A 159 25.97 -23.51 10.04
CA VAL A 159 26.34 -23.86 11.42
C VAL A 159 25.84 -25.27 11.80
N GLY A 160 24.85 -25.80 11.08
CA GLY A 160 24.25 -27.11 11.30
C GLY A 160 23.12 -27.08 12.33
N SER A 161 22.30 -28.14 12.36
CA SER A 161 21.08 -28.23 13.18
C SER A 161 21.32 -28.28 14.69
N GLU A 162 22.57 -28.37 15.15
CA GLU A 162 22.92 -28.39 16.57
C GLU A 162 22.92 -27.00 17.20
N VAL A 163 23.02 -25.92 16.40
CA VAL A 163 23.05 -24.53 16.88
C VAL A 163 21.77 -23.82 16.48
N GLU A 164 21.04 -23.30 17.46
CA GLU A 164 19.78 -22.60 17.23
C GLU A 164 20.05 -21.16 16.74
N VAL A 165 19.50 -20.79 15.58
CA VAL A 165 19.68 -19.44 15.02
C VAL A 165 18.52 -18.56 15.49
N VAL A 166 18.84 -17.43 16.11
CA VAL A 166 17.85 -16.46 16.56
C VAL A 166 18.06 -15.15 15.82
N SER A 167 17.06 -14.72 15.06
CA SER A 167 17.09 -13.48 14.30
C SER A 167 16.56 -12.29 15.12
N ARG A 168 17.39 -11.25 15.26
CA ARG A 168 17.02 -9.90 15.74
C ARG A 168 17.35 -8.85 14.69
N LEU A 169 17.16 -9.18 13.42
CA LEU A 169 17.32 -8.27 12.31
C LEU A 169 16.19 -7.23 12.33
N ARG A 170 16.55 -5.96 12.14
CA ARG A 170 15.58 -4.86 12.07
C ARG A 170 15.42 -4.43 10.62
N GLN A 171 14.19 -4.17 10.20
CA GLN A 171 13.98 -3.53 8.91
C GLN A 171 14.29 -2.04 9.02
N ALA A 172 15.08 -1.50 8.09
CA ALA A 172 15.52 -0.10 8.14
C ALA A 172 14.34 0.90 8.07
N THR A 173 13.25 0.55 7.38
CA THR A 173 12.00 1.32 7.34
C THR A 173 10.83 0.38 7.01
N PRO A 174 9.69 0.47 7.71
CA PRO A 174 8.49 -0.29 7.33
C PRO A 174 8.06 0.13 5.93
N LEU A 175 8.05 -0.81 4.99
CA LEU A 175 7.63 -0.56 3.61
C LEU A 175 6.11 -0.34 3.57
N GLN A 176 5.71 0.85 3.11
CA GLN A 176 4.31 1.22 2.94
C GLN A 176 3.96 1.32 1.47
N VAL A 177 2.79 0.81 1.12
CA VAL A 177 2.27 0.85 -0.24
C VAL A 177 1.02 1.71 -0.26
N ASN A 178 1.03 2.77 -1.08
CA ASN A 178 -0.16 3.51 -1.44
C ASN A 178 -0.76 2.90 -2.70
N LEU A 179 -2.04 2.55 -2.66
CA LEU A 179 -2.80 2.06 -3.80
C LEU A 179 -3.75 3.14 -4.29
N LYS A 180 -3.61 3.52 -5.56
CA LYS A 180 -4.58 4.34 -6.28
C LYS A 180 -5.40 3.44 -7.20
N VAL A 181 -6.71 3.45 -7.05
CA VAL A 181 -7.63 2.75 -7.96
C VAL A 181 -8.43 3.78 -8.74
N ARG A 182 -8.72 3.49 -10.01
CA ARG A 182 -9.55 4.33 -10.87
C ARG A 182 -10.65 3.46 -11.46
N ILE A 183 -11.89 3.82 -11.19
CA ILE A 183 -13.08 3.10 -11.64
C ILE A 183 -13.83 4.08 -12.52
N ALA A 184 -13.78 3.86 -13.82
CA ALA A 184 -14.41 4.73 -14.81
C ALA A 184 -15.53 3.97 -15.51
N GLU A 185 -16.73 4.55 -15.52
CA GLU A 185 -17.86 4.08 -16.32
C GLU A 185 -18.30 5.16 -17.30
N VAL A 186 -18.57 4.75 -18.53
CA VAL A 186 -19.12 5.60 -19.59
C VAL A 186 -20.41 4.97 -20.09
N ASN A 187 -21.51 5.70 -20.01
CA ASN A 187 -22.81 5.29 -20.53
C ASN A 187 -23.22 6.23 -21.67
N ARG A 188 -23.35 5.67 -22.88
CA ARG A 188 -23.80 6.33 -24.10
C ARG A 188 -25.20 5.82 -24.43
N SER A 189 -26.15 6.72 -24.59
CA SER A 189 -27.53 6.40 -24.98
C SER A 189 -27.94 7.25 -26.17
N LEU A 190 -28.27 6.59 -27.28
CA LEU A 190 -28.82 7.20 -28.48
C LEU A 190 -30.26 6.73 -28.68
N VAL A 191 -31.20 7.66 -28.66
CA VAL A 191 -32.62 7.41 -28.95
C VAL A 191 -32.99 8.16 -30.23
N LYS A 192 -33.48 7.44 -31.23
CA LYS A 192 -34.05 7.98 -32.45
C LYS A 192 -35.50 7.54 -32.54
N SER A 193 -36.43 8.48 -32.56
CA SER A 193 -37.85 8.18 -32.77
C SER A 193 -38.37 8.92 -33.98
N PHE A 194 -39.07 8.18 -34.82
CA PHE A 194 -39.75 8.68 -36.00
C PHE A 194 -41.20 8.18 -35.96
N GLY A 195 -42.15 9.10 -35.93
CA GLY A 195 -43.57 8.77 -35.82
C GLY A 195 -44.44 9.65 -36.70
N PHE A 196 -45.53 9.07 -37.20
CA PHE A 196 -46.61 9.78 -37.87
C PHE A 196 -47.91 9.48 -37.15
N ASN A 197 -48.65 10.51 -36.78
CA ASN A 197 -50.02 10.37 -36.29
C ASN A 197 -51.00 10.93 -37.30
N LEU A 198 -52.09 10.20 -37.56
CA LEU A 198 -53.12 10.57 -38.52
C LEU A 198 -54.47 10.62 -37.81
N PHE A 199 -55.10 11.79 -37.80
CA PHE A 199 -56.41 12.02 -37.22
C PHE A 199 -57.36 12.51 -38.30
N ALA A 200 -58.49 11.82 -38.48
CA ALA A 200 -59.56 12.23 -39.38
C ALA A 200 -60.78 12.67 -38.56
N GLN A 201 -61.29 13.86 -38.86
CA GLN A 201 -62.51 14.40 -38.27
C GLN A 201 -63.53 14.68 -39.39
N ASP A 202 -64.73 14.10 -39.28
CA ASP A 202 -65.85 14.46 -40.14
C ASP A 202 -66.45 15.80 -39.69
N GLY A 203 -66.62 16.73 -40.64
CA GLY A 203 -67.22 18.05 -40.42
C GLY A 203 -68.74 18.00 -40.18
N THR A 204 -69.35 16.82 -40.25
CA THR A 204 -70.81 16.62 -40.23
C THR A 204 -71.29 15.95 -38.94
N ASN A 205 -70.92 16.46 -37.76
CA ASN A 205 -71.41 15.97 -36.45
C ASN A 205 -71.35 14.43 -36.22
N GLY A 206 -70.51 13.69 -36.96
CA GLY A 206 -70.55 12.23 -37.00
C GLY A 206 -69.17 11.60 -37.05
N ALA A 207 -68.78 10.93 -35.96
CA ALA A 207 -67.60 10.06 -35.82
C ALA A 207 -66.21 10.67 -36.12
N GLN A 208 -65.39 10.77 -35.07
CA GLN A 208 -63.96 11.02 -35.15
C GLN A 208 -63.23 9.69 -35.33
N PHE A 209 -62.39 9.56 -36.36
CA PHE A 209 -61.57 8.38 -36.62
C PHE A 209 -60.09 8.75 -36.50
N GLY A 210 -59.40 8.20 -35.51
CA GLY A 210 -57.99 8.51 -35.25
C GLY A 210 -57.13 7.25 -35.23
N PHE A 211 -55.99 7.31 -35.89
CA PHE A 211 -54.90 6.36 -35.73
C PHE A 211 -53.76 7.11 -35.00
N SER A 212 -53.72 7.00 -33.67
CA SER A 212 -52.62 7.53 -32.85
C SER A 212 -51.56 6.46 -32.63
N GLN A 213 -50.33 6.73 -33.04
CA GLN A 213 -49.16 5.90 -32.75
C GLN A 213 -48.06 6.83 -32.20
N GLY A 214 -48.06 7.00 -30.88
CA GLY A 214 -47.17 7.89 -30.13
C GLY A 214 -47.59 8.00 -28.65
N THR A 215 -46.71 8.53 -27.80
CA THR A 215 -46.93 8.71 -26.35
C THR A 215 -48.26 9.42 -26.09
N GLY A 216 -49.14 8.76 -25.33
CA GLY A 216 -50.57 9.10 -25.25
C GLY A 216 -50.88 10.58 -25.06
N LEU A 217 -51.61 11.16 -26.02
CA LEU A 217 -52.27 12.44 -25.87
C LEU A 217 -53.71 12.20 -25.43
N VAL A 218 -54.02 12.71 -24.24
CA VAL A 218 -55.35 12.72 -23.62
C VAL A 218 -56.32 13.46 -24.54
N ALA A 219 -57.46 12.84 -24.81
CA ALA A 219 -58.55 13.42 -25.58
C ALA A 219 -59.22 14.58 -24.82
N SER A 220 -59.14 15.81 -25.36
CA SER A 220 -60.15 16.86 -25.17
C SER A 220 -60.06 17.99 -26.21
N ASN A 221 -60.80 17.82 -27.32
CA ASN A 221 -61.29 18.87 -28.24
C ASN A 221 -60.24 19.69 -29.07
N PRO A 222 -60.65 20.33 -30.19
CA PRO A 222 -59.94 20.18 -31.45
C PRO A 222 -59.18 21.46 -31.82
N PHE A 223 -57.96 21.29 -32.33
CA PHE A 223 -57.07 22.34 -32.84
C PHE A 223 -56.19 23.12 -31.84
N SER A 224 -55.66 22.49 -30.80
CA SER A 224 -54.38 22.92 -30.23
C SER A 224 -53.32 21.83 -30.39
N VAL A 225 -52.37 22.07 -31.31
CA VAL A 225 -51.05 21.44 -31.27
C VAL A 225 -50.30 22.06 -30.09
N GLN A 226 -50.57 21.58 -28.89
CA GLN A 226 -49.79 21.91 -27.71
C GLN A 226 -48.67 20.88 -27.60
N GLY A 227 -47.56 21.18 -28.29
CA GLY A 227 -46.31 20.43 -28.16
C GLY A 227 -45.77 20.60 -26.75
N THR A 228 -46.01 19.60 -25.90
CA THR A 228 -45.33 19.42 -24.62
C THR A 228 -44.69 18.04 -24.61
N GLY A 229 -43.43 17.97 -25.05
CA GLY A 229 -42.62 16.77 -25.09
C GLY A 229 -41.44 16.96 -26.05
N ALA A 230 -40.25 16.46 -25.69
CA ALA A 230 -39.00 16.66 -26.42
C ALA A 230 -38.98 15.95 -27.80
N GLY A 231 -39.61 16.57 -28.80
CA GLY A 231 -39.62 16.15 -30.21
C GLY A 231 -40.13 17.27 -31.11
N ALA A 232 -39.55 17.43 -32.30
CA ALA A 232 -39.99 18.43 -33.26
C ALA A 232 -41.28 17.96 -33.91
N THR A 233 -42.42 18.47 -33.44
CA THR A 233 -43.74 18.10 -33.96
C THR A 233 -44.24 19.13 -34.97
N ALA A 234 -44.46 18.68 -36.21
CA ALA A 234 -45.00 19.51 -37.29
C ALA A 234 -46.38 18.98 -37.72
N GLY A 235 -47.41 19.81 -37.59
CA GLY A 235 -48.77 19.48 -38.00
C GLY A 235 -49.08 20.00 -39.41
N ILE A 236 -49.65 19.14 -40.26
CA ILE A 236 -50.14 19.49 -41.60
C ILE A 236 -51.62 19.11 -41.66
N ALA A 237 -52.48 20.05 -42.01
CA ALA A 237 -53.92 19.84 -42.18
C ALA A 237 -54.29 19.82 -43.67
N GLY A 238 -55.05 18.80 -44.09
CA GLY A 238 -55.54 18.65 -45.47
C GLY A 238 -56.94 18.04 -45.50
N LYS A 239 -57.73 18.36 -46.52
CA LYS A 239 -59.08 17.81 -46.69
C LYS A 239 -59.08 16.66 -47.69
N LEU A 240 -59.59 15.48 -47.32
CA LEU A 240 -59.70 14.31 -48.20
C LEU A 240 -61.12 13.72 -48.10
N PHE A 241 -61.83 13.59 -49.22
CA PHE A 241 -63.21 13.06 -49.28
C PHE A 241 -64.22 13.75 -48.33
N GLY A 242 -64.07 15.05 -48.08
CA GLY A 242 -64.94 15.80 -47.16
C GLY A 242 -64.57 15.67 -45.68
N LEU A 243 -63.56 14.87 -45.34
CA LEU A 243 -63.01 14.70 -44.00
C LEU A 243 -61.79 15.61 -43.82
N ASP A 244 -61.69 16.25 -42.65
CA ASP A 244 -60.50 17.01 -42.26
C ASP A 244 -59.46 16.03 -41.70
N LEU A 245 -58.34 15.89 -42.41
CA LEU A 245 -57.22 15.03 -42.03
C LEU A 245 -56.10 15.89 -41.43
N ILE A 246 -55.71 15.57 -40.21
CA ILE A 246 -54.59 16.17 -39.51
C ILE A 246 -53.50 15.11 -39.42
N SER A 247 -52.35 15.37 -40.05
CA SER A 247 -51.16 14.54 -39.89
C SER A 247 -50.14 15.28 -39.04
N THR A 248 -49.58 14.61 -38.03
CA THR A 248 -48.42 15.13 -37.30
C THR A 248 -47.21 14.27 -37.57
N LEU A 249 -46.09 14.91 -37.90
CA LEU A 249 -44.78 14.27 -37.94
C LEU A 249 -44.07 14.57 -36.63
N ASP A 250 -43.61 13.52 -35.96
CA ASP A 250 -42.75 13.62 -34.78
C ASP A 250 -41.38 13.04 -35.12
N LEU A 251 -40.35 13.88 -35.00
CA LEU A 251 -38.95 13.52 -35.18
C LEU A 251 -38.16 13.97 -33.96
N ALA A 252 -37.56 13.02 -33.27
CA ALA A 252 -36.70 13.29 -32.12
C ALA A 252 -35.44 12.41 -32.17
N GLU A 253 -34.30 13.05 -31.95
CA GLU A 253 -33.02 12.39 -31.73
C GLU A 253 -32.45 12.92 -30.41
N ASN A 254 -32.23 12.01 -29.46
CA ASN A 254 -31.62 12.33 -28.18
C ASN A 254 -30.30 11.54 -28.05
N ASP A 255 -29.20 12.25 -27.84
CA ASP A 255 -27.88 11.68 -27.52
C ASP A 255 -27.51 12.06 -26.08
N GLY A 256 -27.24 11.05 -25.27
CA GLY A 256 -26.91 11.20 -23.85
C GLY A 256 -25.59 10.51 -23.52
N LEU A 257 -24.70 11.21 -22.84
CA LEU A 257 -23.44 10.69 -22.32
C LEU A 257 -23.34 10.96 -20.83
N VAL A 258 -23.20 9.90 -20.03
CA VAL A 258 -22.95 9.99 -18.59
C VAL A 258 -21.61 9.31 -18.29
N THR A 259 -20.76 9.98 -17.52
CA THR A 259 -19.48 9.43 -17.09
C THR A 259 -19.39 9.44 -15.58
N THR A 260 -19.05 8.30 -14.98
CA THR A 260 -18.83 8.16 -13.55
C THR A 260 -17.36 7.82 -13.32
N LEU A 261 -16.68 8.54 -12.43
CA LEU A 261 -15.29 8.28 -12.04
C LEU A 261 -15.17 8.26 -10.52
N ALA A 262 -14.68 7.15 -9.97
CA ALA A 262 -14.27 7.05 -8.58
C ALA A 262 -12.75 6.78 -8.52
N GLU A 263 -12.03 7.56 -7.70
CA GLU A 263 -10.59 7.40 -7.48
C GLU A 263 -10.25 7.21 -5.99
N PRO A 264 -10.55 6.05 -5.37
CA PRO A 264 -10.14 5.80 -4.00
C PRO A 264 -8.61 5.64 -3.90
N ASN A 265 -8.06 6.17 -2.81
CA ASN A 265 -6.65 6.01 -2.45
C ASN A 265 -6.54 5.45 -1.03
N LEU A 266 -5.59 4.55 -0.79
CA LEU A 266 -5.38 3.97 0.53
C LEU A 266 -3.92 3.53 0.69
N THR A 267 -3.33 3.79 1.85
CA THR A 267 -1.98 3.35 2.18
C THR A 267 -2.05 2.22 3.20
N ALA A 268 -1.25 1.17 3.00
CA ALA A 268 -1.15 0.01 3.89
C ALA A 268 0.31 -0.40 4.10
N LEU A 269 0.59 -1.04 5.23
CA LEU A 269 1.87 -1.69 5.48
C LEU A 269 1.99 -2.97 4.65
N SER A 270 3.21 -3.32 4.23
CA SER A 270 3.47 -4.63 3.61
C SER A 270 3.05 -5.77 4.54
N GLY A 271 2.17 -6.65 4.07
CA GLY A 271 1.60 -7.79 4.78
C GLY A 271 0.30 -7.49 5.54
N GLU A 272 -0.12 -6.23 5.65
CA GLU A 272 -1.30 -5.84 6.43
C GLU A 272 -2.48 -5.46 5.53
N THR A 273 -3.69 -5.88 5.91
CA THR A 273 -4.90 -5.55 5.15
C THR A 273 -5.42 -4.19 5.56
N ALA A 274 -5.61 -3.29 4.60
CA ALA A 274 -6.28 -2.01 4.82
C ALA A 274 -7.63 -1.98 4.09
N SER A 275 -8.61 -1.30 4.71
CA SER A 275 -9.92 -1.07 4.13
C SER A 275 -10.34 0.39 4.25
N PHE A 276 -10.96 0.90 3.21
CA PHE A 276 -11.55 2.23 3.12
C PHE A 276 -12.98 2.13 2.59
N LEU A 277 -13.90 2.89 3.17
CA LEU A 277 -15.27 3.04 2.69
C LEU A 277 -15.66 4.51 2.79
N ALA A 278 -16.05 5.10 1.67
CA ALA A 278 -16.66 6.43 1.60
C ALA A 278 -18.06 6.29 1.03
N GLY A 279 -19.07 6.51 1.86
CA GLY A 279 -20.44 6.17 1.50
C GLY A 279 -21.46 6.46 2.60
N GLY A 280 -22.59 5.77 2.53
CA GLY A 280 -23.66 5.86 3.52
C GLY A 280 -24.35 4.53 3.74
N GLU A 281 -25.34 4.53 4.61
CA GLU A 281 -26.17 3.37 4.91
C GLU A 281 -27.60 3.64 4.46
N PHE A 282 -28.17 2.69 3.72
CA PHE A 282 -29.55 2.76 3.25
C PHE A 282 -30.42 1.81 4.09
N PRO A 283 -31.42 2.34 4.81
CA PRO A 283 -32.31 1.53 5.64
C PRO A 283 -33.36 0.79 4.79
N ILE A 284 -33.40 -0.53 4.90
CA ILE A 284 -34.36 -1.42 4.24
C ILE A 284 -35.37 -1.92 5.29
N PRO A 285 -36.67 -1.58 5.18
CA PRO A 285 -37.68 -2.11 6.08
C PRO A 285 -37.99 -3.57 5.72
N ILE A 286 -37.74 -4.48 6.65
CA ILE A 286 -38.12 -5.89 6.55
C ILE A 286 -39.32 -6.14 7.47
N SER A 287 -40.38 -6.74 6.93
CA SER A 287 -41.54 -7.18 7.71
C SER A 287 -41.18 -8.48 8.42
N GLN A 288 -41.20 -8.48 9.76
CA GLN A 288 -41.10 -9.69 10.57
C GLN A 288 -42.48 -10.32 10.81
N ASP A 289 -42.51 -11.59 11.21
CA ASP A 289 -43.74 -12.26 11.64
C ASP A 289 -44.44 -11.44 12.74
N LEU A 290 -45.77 -11.32 12.66
CA LEU A 290 -46.65 -10.44 13.48
C LEU A 290 -46.68 -8.95 13.12
N GLY A 291 -46.12 -8.52 11.98
CA GLY A 291 -46.32 -7.14 11.49
C GLY A 291 -45.44 -6.08 12.17
N SER A 292 -44.39 -6.51 12.88
CA SER A 292 -43.29 -5.64 13.31
C SER A 292 -42.40 -5.31 12.11
N ILE A 293 -42.01 -4.05 11.96
CA ILE A 293 -41.07 -3.59 10.92
C ILE A 293 -39.70 -3.48 11.56
N SER A 294 -38.74 -4.28 11.10
CA SER A 294 -37.32 -4.13 11.45
C SER A 294 -36.60 -3.39 10.32
N ILE A 295 -35.56 -2.64 10.65
CA ILE A 295 -34.78 -1.86 9.69
C ILE A 295 -33.40 -2.50 9.55
N GLU A 296 -33.08 -2.99 8.36
CA GLU A 296 -31.75 -3.50 8.00
C GLU A 296 -30.96 -2.42 7.26
N TYR A 297 -29.78 -2.07 7.75
CA TYR A 297 -28.94 -1.06 7.11
C TYR A 297 -27.96 -1.71 6.13
N LYS A 298 -28.02 -1.29 4.86
CA LYS A 298 -27.10 -1.75 3.82
C LYS A 298 -26.18 -0.62 3.37
N GLN A 299 -24.87 -0.86 3.42
CA GLN A 299 -23.85 0.12 3.02
C GLN A 299 -23.79 0.27 1.50
N TYR A 300 -23.60 1.51 1.04
CA TYR A 300 -23.30 1.85 -0.35
C TYR A 300 -22.24 2.96 -0.39
N GLY A 301 -21.61 3.15 -1.54
CA GLY A 301 -20.51 4.10 -1.74
C GLY A 301 -19.30 3.45 -2.40
N VAL A 302 -18.14 4.12 -2.27
CA VAL A 302 -16.87 3.67 -2.83
C VAL A 302 -16.07 2.98 -1.72
N GLY A 303 -15.83 1.68 -1.89
CA GLY A 303 -15.03 0.84 -1.02
C GLY A 303 -13.73 0.38 -1.68
N LEU A 304 -12.66 0.29 -0.89
CA LEU A 304 -11.40 -0.31 -1.31
C LEU A 304 -10.84 -1.15 -0.17
N ALA A 305 -10.64 -2.44 -0.39
CA ALA A 305 -9.85 -3.28 0.49
C ALA A 305 -8.66 -3.85 -0.28
N PHE A 306 -7.46 -3.81 0.31
CA PHE A 306 -6.30 -4.46 -0.29
C PHE A 306 -5.28 -4.90 0.74
N THR A 307 -4.49 -5.91 0.36
CA THR A 307 -3.39 -6.46 1.16
C THR A 307 -2.14 -6.50 0.28
N PRO A 308 -1.16 -5.60 0.46
CA PRO A 308 0.07 -5.59 -0.32
C PRO A 308 1.16 -6.46 0.31
N TYR A 309 2.11 -6.92 -0.49
CA TYR A 309 3.35 -7.59 -0.09
C TYR A 309 4.46 -7.12 -1.02
N VAL A 310 5.51 -6.51 -0.45
CA VAL A 310 6.67 -6.05 -1.22
C VAL A 310 7.69 -7.18 -1.33
N LEU A 311 8.05 -7.51 -2.57
CA LEU A 311 9.01 -8.55 -2.93
C LEU A 311 10.43 -7.99 -2.94
N ALA A 312 11.44 -8.88 -2.88
CA ALA A 312 12.85 -8.51 -2.86
C ALA A 312 13.31 -7.74 -4.11
N ASP A 313 12.67 -7.97 -5.26
CA ASP A 313 12.96 -7.28 -6.52
C ASP A 313 12.29 -5.90 -6.63
N GLY A 314 11.63 -5.43 -5.56
CA GLY A 314 10.92 -4.15 -5.52
C GLY A 314 9.53 -4.18 -6.16
N ARG A 315 9.03 -5.36 -6.58
CA ARG A 315 7.66 -5.53 -7.03
C ARG A 315 6.70 -5.63 -5.85
N ILE A 316 5.44 -5.36 -6.12
CA ILE A 316 4.37 -5.31 -5.14
C ILE A 316 3.31 -6.31 -5.59
N SER A 317 3.25 -7.45 -4.89
CA SER A 317 2.17 -8.41 -5.03
C SER A 317 1.03 -8.01 -4.09
N MET A 318 -0.20 -7.95 -4.57
CA MET A 318 -1.31 -7.46 -3.76
C MET A 318 -2.62 -8.13 -4.14
N ARG A 319 -3.43 -8.45 -3.13
CA ARG A 319 -4.85 -8.79 -3.31
C ARG A 319 -5.66 -7.50 -3.24
N VAL A 320 -6.47 -7.22 -4.25
CA VAL A 320 -7.20 -5.95 -4.41
C VAL A 320 -8.68 -6.25 -4.60
N ARG A 321 -9.51 -5.57 -3.82
CA ARG A 321 -10.98 -5.69 -3.84
C ARG A 321 -11.63 -4.30 -3.81
N PRO A 322 -11.68 -3.60 -4.96
CA PRO A 322 -12.39 -2.34 -5.09
C PRO A 322 -13.89 -2.60 -5.31
N GLU A 323 -14.71 -1.69 -4.79
CA GLU A 323 -16.16 -1.73 -4.89
C GLU A 323 -16.72 -0.32 -5.07
N VAL A 324 -17.68 -0.16 -5.97
CA VAL A 324 -18.51 1.05 -6.09
C VAL A 324 -19.95 0.60 -6.08
N SER A 325 -20.72 1.09 -5.10
CA SER A 325 -22.13 0.80 -4.95
C SER A 325 -22.91 2.10 -4.94
N GLU A 326 -23.91 2.19 -5.81
CA GLU A 326 -24.78 3.37 -5.96
C GLU A 326 -26.24 2.95 -5.83
N LEU A 327 -27.07 3.84 -5.31
CA LEU A 327 -28.52 3.67 -5.33
C LEU A 327 -29.02 3.88 -6.75
N SER A 328 -29.84 2.95 -7.25
CA SER A 328 -30.41 2.97 -8.59
C SER A 328 -31.92 2.80 -8.55
N ASN A 329 -32.62 3.50 -9.42
CA ASN A 329 -34.05 3.31 -9.63
C ASN A 329 -34.34 2.16 -10.62
N GLU A 330 -33.32 1.67 -11.33
CA GLU A 330 -33.46 0.51 -12.19
C GLU A 330 -33.63 -0.77 -11.34
N GLY A 331 -34.81 -1.38 -11.42
CA GLY A 331 -35.16 -2.52 -10.57
C GLY A 331 -35.68 -2.13 -9.18
N SER A 332 -36.08 -0.86 -8.97
CA SER A 332 -36.77 -0.44 -7.74
C SER A 332 -38.10 -1.18 -7.58
N ILE A 333 -38.48 -1.44 -6.32
CA ILE A 333 -39.79 -1.99 -5.98
C ILE A 333 -40.62 -0.94 -5.27
N ARG A 334 -41.93 -0.92 -5.55
CA ARG A 334 -42.88 -0.04 -4.86
C ARG A 334 -43.68 -0.86 -3.87
N LEU A 335 -43.49 -0.60 -2.58
CA LEU A 335 -44.20 -1.27 -1.49
C LEU A 335 -44.97 -0.21 -0.68
N ASN A 336 -46.29 -0.31 -0.62
CA ASN A 336 -47.16 0.59 0.16
C ASN A 336 -46.93 2.10 -0.13
N GLY A 337 -46.62 2.47 -1.38
CA GLY A 337 -46.35 3.85 -1.78
C GLY A 337 -44.92 4.35 -1.51
N PHE A 338 -44.06 3.53 -0.89
CA PHE A 338 -42.62 3.79 -0.77
C PHE A 338 -41.86 3.12 -1.92
N GLU A 339 -41.02 3.90 -2.61
CA GLU A 339 -40.11 3.38 -3.62
C GLU A 339 -38.79 2.98 -2.96
N VAL A 340 -38.47 1.69 -2.99
CA VAL A 340 -37.21 1.15 -2.48
C VAL A 340 -36.26 1.00 -3.68
N PRO A 341 -35.23 1.86 -3.81
CA PRO A 341 -34.25 1.75 -4.88
C PRO A 341 -33.44 0.45 -4.77
N ALA A 342 -32.98 -0.04 -5.91
CA ALA A 342 -32.02 -1.13 -5.99
C ALA A 342 -30.58 -0.61 -5.78
N PHE A 343 -29.62 -1.51 -5.65
CA PHE A 343 -28.20 -1.17 -5.63
C PHE A 343 -27.53 -1.62 -6.93
N THR A 344 -26.81 -0.72 -7.57
CA THR A 344 -25.89 -1.07 -8.66
C THR A 344 -24.49 -1.16 -8.07
N THR A 345 -23.96 -2.37 -7.99
CA THR A 345 -22.63 -2.64 -7.40
C THR A 345 -21.65 -3.11 -8.46
N ARG A 346 -20.49 -2.46 -8.51
CA ARG A 346 -19.35 -2.79 -9.36
C ARG A 346 -18.21 -3.24 -8.46
N ARG A 347 -17.86 -4.52 -8.50
CA ARG A 347 -16.83 -5.10 -7.64
C ARG A 347 -15.91 -5.98 -8.47
N ALA A 348 -14.62 -5.92 -8.17
CA ALA A 348 -13.64 -6.88 -8.64
C ALA A 348 -12.87 -7.45 -7.45
N GLU A 349 -12.35 -8.67 -7.57
CA GLU A 349 -11.41 -9.25 -6.60
C GLU A 349 -10.35 -10.01 -7.38
N THR A 350 -9.09 -9.60 -7.24
CA THR A 350 -7.97 -10.24 -7.93
C THR A 350 -6.67 -10.07 -7.16
N THR A 351 -5.68 -10.88 -7.50
CA THR A 351 -4.30 -10.71 -7.04
C THR A 351 -3.45 -10.29 -8.23
N VAL A 352 -2.68 -9.22 -8.09
CA VAL A 352 -1.81 -8.69 -9.14
C VAL A 352 -0.43 -8.39 -8.59
N GLU A 353 0.59 -8.51 -9.44
CA GLU A 353 1.96 -8.14 -9.13
C GLU A 353 2.40 -7.02 -10.07
N LEU A 354 2.79 -5.88 -9.50
CA LEU A 354 3.13 -4.67 -10.25
C LEU A 354 4.36 -4.00 -9.63
N GLY A 355 5.17 -3.34 -10.44
CA GLY A 355 6.19 -2.43 -9.94
C GLY A 355 5.58 -1.13 -9.39
N SER A 356 6.33 -0.41 -8.56
CA SER A 356 5.93 0.92 -8.07
C SER A 356 5.68 1.87 -9.25
N GLY A 357 4.50 2.50 -9.27
CA GLY A 357 4.04 3.41 -10.32
C GLY A 357 3.48 2.75 -11.58
N GLN A 358 3.48 1.42 -11.68
CA GLN A 358 2.93 0.72 -12.85
C GLN A 358 1.42 0.57 -12.74
N SER A 359 0.69 0.92 -13.79
CA SER A 359 -0.76 0.75 -13.87
C SER A 359 -1.14 -0.56 -14.53
N PHE A 360 -2.19 -1.22 -14.02
CA PHE A 360 -2.76 -2.41 -14.64
C PHE A 360 -4.29 -2.36 -14.62
N MET A 361 -4.91 -2.73 -15.74
CA MET A 361 -6.36 -2.87 -15.83
C MET A 361 -6.75 -4.24 -15.28
N ILE A 362 -7.50 -4.25 -14.18
CA ILE A 362 -7.89 -5.48 -13.47
C ILE A 362 -9.28 -5.97 -13.87
N ALA A 363 -10.13 -5.09 -14.41
CA ALA A 363 -11.45 -5.44 -14.90
C ALA A 363 -11.87 -4.50 -16.04
N GLY A 364 -12.66 -5.03 -16.96
CA GLY A 364 -13.30 -4.30 -18.04
C GLY A 364 -14.62 -4.96 -18.43
N LEU A 365 -15.65 -4.18 -18.71
CA LEU A 365 -16.94 -4.66 -19.19
C LEU A 365 -17.48 -3.70 -20.24
N LEU A 366 -17.81 -4.23 -21.42
CA LEU A 366 -18.57 -3.53 -22.46
C LEU A 366 -19.95 -4.18 -22.57
N ARG A 367 -21.00 -3.39 -22.38
CA ARG A 367 -22.39 -3.79 -22.58
C ARG A 367 -22.98 -2.97 -23.71
N ASN A 368 -23.56 -3.64 -24.69
CA ASN A 368 -24.28 -2.99 -25.78
C ASN A 368 -25.69 -3.55 -25.85
N SER A 369 -26.70 -2.69 -25.78
CA SER A 369 -28.10 -3.05 -25.96
C SER A 369 -28.71 -2.23 -27.09
N ASN A 370 -29.29 -2.91 -28.06
CA ASN A 370 -29.99 -2.31 -29.18
C ASN A 370 -31.45 -2.77 -29.17
N THR A 371 -32.38 -1.84 -29.09
CA THR A 371 -33.82 -2.08 -29.13
C THR A 371 -34.40 -1.34 -30.33
N ASN A 372 -34.97 -2.08 -31.24
CA ASN A 372 -35.68 -1.54 -32.40
C ASN A 372 -37.14 -1.97 -32.31
N SER A 373 -38.04 -1.02 -32.06
CA SER A 373 -39.48 -1.27 -31.99
C SER A 373 -40.19 -0.55 -33.13
N ILE A 374 -40.87 -1.33 -33.95
CA ILE A 374 -41.65 -0.84 -35.08
C ILE A 374 -43.12 -1.10 -34.77
N GLU A 375 -43.90 -0.04 -34.62
CA GLU A 375 -45.36 -0.13 -34.53
C GLU A 375 -45.92 0.20 -35.90
N LYS A 376 -46.87 -0.59 -36.40
CA LYS A 376 -47.47 -0.37 -37.72
C LYS A 376 -48.96 -0.63 -37.71
N ALA A 377 -49.69 0.11 -38.54
CA ALA A 377 -51.10 -0.18 -38.81
C ALA A 377 -51.22 -1.49 -39.63
N PRO A 378 -52.15 -2.40 -39.28
CA PRO A 378 -52.38 -3.61 -40.05
C PRO A 378 -52.80 -3.28 -41.49
N PHE A 379 -52.32 -4.07 -42.45
CA PHE A 379 -52.47 -3.88 -43.91
C PHE A 379 -51.78 -2.64 -44.50
N LEU A 380 -51.97 -1.44 -43.93
CA LEU A 380 -51.46 -0.18 -44.48
C LEU A 380 -49.94 -0.01 -44.29
N GLY A 381 -49.37 -0.56 -43.22
CA GLY A 381 -47.94 -0.47 -42.93
C GLY A 381 -47.04 -1.28 -43.87
N ASP A 382 -47.60 -2.24 -44.61
CA ASP A 382 -46.86 -3.14 -45.51
C ASP A 382 -46.91 -2.70 -46.98
N ILE A 383 -47.62 -1.62 -47.31
CA ILE A 383 -47.69 -1.06 -48.67
C ILE A 383 -46.30 -0.50 -49.04
N PRO A 384 -45.69 -0.91 -50.18
CA PRO A 384 -44.44 -0.32 -50.64
C PRO A 384 -44.56 1.20 -50.79
N ILE A 385 -43.51 1.94 -50.41
CA ILE A 385 -43.41 3.41 -50.50
C ILE A 385 -44.34 4.15 -49.51
N LEU A 386 -45.64 3.83 -49.47
CA LEU A 386 -46.63 4.52 -48.64
C LEU A 386 -46.72 4.02 -47.19
N GLY A 387 -46.36 2.76 -46.93
CA GLY A 387 -46.42 2.16 -45.60
C GLY A 387 -45.51 2.83 -44.55
N ALA A 388 -44.51 3.59 -44.99
CA ALA A 388 -43.65 4.39 -44.11
C ALA A 388 -44.41 5.50 -43.35
N LEU A 389 -45.53 5.98 -43.90
CA LEU A 389 -46.42 6.96 -43.26
C LEU A 389 -47.35 6.31 -42.21
N PHE A 390 -47.47 4.98 -42.22
CA PHE A 390 -48.36 4.20 -41.37
C PHE A 390 -47.61 3.33 -40.35
N ARG A 391 -46.31 3.57 -40.17
CA ARG A 391 -45.46 2.92 -39.18
C ARG A 391 -44.68 3.94 -38.35
N SER A 392 -44.57 3.72 -37.05
CA SER A 392 -43.63 4.43 -36.18
C SER A 392 -42.41 3.52 -35.97
N ASN A 393 -41.23 4.12 -35.93
CA ASN A 393 -40.00 3.41 -35.64
C ASN A 393 -39.29 4.07 -34.46
N SER A 394 -39.02 3.31 -33.42
CA SER A 394 -38.24 3.74 -32.27
C SER A 394 -36.99 2.89 -32.16
N TYR A 395 -35.84 3.55 -32.30
CA TYR A 395 -34.53 2.96 -32.20
C TYR A 395 -33.85 3.48 -30.93
N ARG A 396 -33.43 2.57 -30.07
CA ARG A 396 -32.70 2.88 -28.83
C ARG A 396 -31.43 2.04 -28.79
N LYS A 397 -30.28 2.71 -28.74
CA LYS A 397 -28.96 2.09 -28.57
C LYS A 397 -28.35 2.57 -27.26
N SER A 398 -27.93 1.65 -26.39
CA SER A 398 -27.25 1.98 -25.14
C SER A 398 -25.96 1.18 -25.03
N GLU A 399 -24.85 1.89 -24.83
CA GLU A 399 -23.51 1.32 -24.69
C GLU A 399 -22.94 1.74 -23.32
N THR A 400 -22.50 0.76 -22.53
CA THR A 400 -21.89 0.99 -21.21
C THR A 400 -20.51 0.37 -21.19
N GLU A 401 -19.51 1.16 -20.84
CA GLU A 401 -18.11 0.77 -20.73
C GLU A 401 -17.62 1.00 -19.31
N LEU A 402 -17.24 -0.06 -18.60
CA LEU A 402 -16.65 -0.02 -17.27
C LEU A 402 -15.20 -0.48 -17.34
N VAL A 403 -14.30 0.26 -16.69
CA VAL A 403 -12.88 -0.09 -16.56
C VAL A 403 -12.43 0.15 -15.13
N ILE A 404 -11.69 -0.81 -14.56
CA ILE A 404 -11.04 -0.68 -13.25
C ILE A 404 -9.53 -0.82 -13.42
N ILE A 405 -8.81 0.23 -13.03
CA ILE A 405 -7.34 0.34 -13.13
C ILE A 405 -6.78 0.49 -11.72
N VAL A 406 -5.69 -0.22 -11.42
CA VAL A 406 -4.96 -0.11 -10.16
C VAL A 406 -3.54 0.35 -10.42
N THR A 407 -2.97 1.12 -9.49
CA THR A 407 -1.58 1.61 -9.57
C THR A 407 -1.01 1.72 -8.16
N PRO A 408 -0.07 0.85 -7.76
CA PRO A 408 0.58 0.95 -6.45
C PRO A 408 1.76 1.92 -6.50
N TYR A 409 2.09 2.48 -5.35
CA TYR A 409 3.29 3.30 -5.13
C TYR A 409 3.92 2.88 -3.82
N LEU A 410 5.23 2.65 -3.83
CA LEU A 410 6.00 2.58 -2.59
C LEU A 410 6.15 4.01 -2.04
N VAL A 411 5.68 4.23 -0.82
CA VAL A 411 5.65 5.57 -0.19
C VAL A 411 6.39 5.57 1.14
N GLN A 412 6.93 6.73 1.50
CA GLN A 412 7.59 6.97 2.78
C GLN A 412 6.82 8.02 3.58
N PRO A 413 6.75 7.88 4.91
CA PRO A 413 6.11 8.90 5.75
C PRO A 413 6.93 10.19 5.73
N VAL A 414 6.25 11.33 5.60
CA VAL A 414 6.86 12.66 5.67
C VAL A 414 6.66 13.27 7.05
N SER A 415 7.66 13.99 7.56
CA SER A 415 7.60 14.71 8.84
C SER A 415 6.93 16.09 8.74
N ASN A 416 6.66 16.57 7.52
CA ASN A 416 6.04 17.87 7.30
C ASN A 416 4.52 17.80 7.48
N ARG A 417 3.91 18.88 7.96
CA ARG A 417 2.45 18.99 8.09
C ARG A 417 1.80 18.80 6.71
N MET A 418 0.92 17.80 6.60
CA MET A 418 0.12 17.57 5.41
C MET A 418 -0.89 18.72 5.25
N ALA A 419 -0.96 19.27 4.04
CA ALA A 419 -1.97 20.27 3.72
C ALA A 419 -3.35 19.61 3.70
N LEU A 420 -4.25 20.09 4.54
CA LEU A 420 -5.64 19.66 4.53
C LEU A 420 -6.42 20.46 3.48
N PRO A 421 -7.45 19.89 2.83
CA PRO A 421 -8.30 20.64 1.90
C PRO A 421 -8.92 21.91 2.50
N ASN A 422 -9.03 21.97 3.83
CA ASN A 422 -9.58 23.09 4.59
C ASN A 422 -8.52 24.06 5.15
N ASP A 423 -7.22 23.87 4.93
CA ASP A 423 -6.19 24.77 5.50
C ASP A 423 -6.30 26.22 4.94
N GLY A 424 -6.91 26.38 3.75
CA GLY A 424 -7.23 27.68 3.16
C GLY A 424 -8.58 28.26 3.59
N TYR A 425 -9.40 27.51 4.33
CA TYR A 425 -10.75 27.93 4.71
C TYR A 425 -10.72 28.83 5.94
N ARG A 426 -11.31 30.02 5.82
CA ARG A 426 -11.52 30.96 6.94
C ARG A 426 -12.97 31.40 6.97
N ASN A 427 -13.61 31.33 8.13
CA ASN A 427 -14.96 31.85 8.31
C ASN A 427 -14.97 33.36 8.08
N PRO A 428 -15.84 33.89 7.21
CA PRO A 428 -15.96 35.33 7.01
C PRO A 428 -16.54 35.98 8.27
N THR A 429 -16.05 37.18 8.58
CA THR A 429 -16.58 38.02 9.65
C THR A 429 -18.01 38.46 9.34
N ASP A 430 -18.80 38.77 10.37
CA ASP A 430 -20.22 39.12 10.21
C ASP A 430 -20.44 40.33 9.29
N ALA A 431 -19.53 41.31 9.33
CA ALA A 431 -19.55 42.45 8.40
C ALA A 431 -19.35 42.01 6.94
N GLN A 432 -18.38 41.13 6.66
CA GLN A 432 -18.12 40.64 5.30
C GLN A 432 -19.23 39.72 4.79
N ARG A 433 -19.86 38.95 5.70
CA ARG A 433 -20.99 38.08 5.38
C ARG A 433 -22.24 38.89 5.03
N ASN A 434 -22.55 39.91 5.83
CA ASN A 434 -23.80 40.66 5.73
C ASN A 434 -23.72 41.85 4.74
N ILE A 435 -22.53 42.44 4.55
CA ILE A 435 -22.35 43.62 3.68
C ILE A 435 -21.85 43.22 2.30
N GLU A 436 -20.91 42.28 2.21
CA GLU A 436 -20.28 41.90 0.94
C GLU A 436 -20.84 40.59 0.36
N GLY A 437 -21.80 39.96 1.05
CA GLY A 437 -22.44 38.71 0.62
C GLY A 437 -21.48 37.52 0.53
N ARG A 438 -20.29 37.60 1.14
CA ARG A 438 -19.29 36.53 1.04
C ARG A 438 -19.62 35.41 2.02
N THR A 439 -19.83 34.20 1.49
CA THR A 439 -20.07 33.00 2.30
C THR A 439 -18.78 32.30 2.73
N PHE A 440 -17.65 32.57 2.06
CA PHE A 440 -16.31 32.12 2.41
C PHE A 440 -15.24 33.07 1.84
N TYR A 441 -14.03 33.08 2.42
CA TYR A 441 -12.88 33.80 1.87
C TYR A 441 -11.59 32.96 2.05
N GLY A 442 -10.85 32.79 0.94
CA GLY A 442 -9.64 31.95 0.86
C GLY A 442 -9.63 31.13 -0.43
N ARG A 443 -8.47 30.99 -1.07
CA ARG A 443 -8.29 30.05 -2.19
C ARG A 443 -8.04 28.67 -1.59
N SER A 444 -8.99 27.75 -1.73
CA SER A 444 -8.72 26.32 -1.49
C SER A 444 -7.81 25.80 -2.61
N GLY A 445 -6.80 25.02 -2.24
CA GLY A 445 -5.95 24.31 -3.21
C GLY A 445 -5.00 25.20 -4.03
N VAL A 446 -4.18 26.04 -3.38
CA VAL A 446 -3.00 26.58 -4.10
C VAL A 446 -2.00 25.43 -4.27
N ASP A 447 -1.82 25.00 -5.52
CA ASP A 447 -0.88 23.98 -5.96
C ASP A 447 0.50 24.20 -5.32
N HIS A 448 0.84 23.36 -4.34
CA HIS A 448 2.23 23.12 -3.98
C HIS A 448 2.55 21.76 -4.54
N ASN A 449 3.35 21.75 -5.62
CA ASN A 449 3.83 20.57 -6.34
C ASN A 449 3.77 19.29 -5.49
N ALA A 450 2.74 18.47 -5.72
CA ALA A 450 2.71 17.06 -5.34
C ALA A 450 3.69 16.23 -6.21
N GLY A 451 4.85 16.81 -6.51
CA GLY A 451 5.89 16.27 -7.37
C GLY A 451 7.05 15.61 -6.61
N ASP A 452 7.17 15.80 -5.30
CA ASP A 452 8.36 15.35 -4.55
C ASP A 452 8.08 14.33 -3.42
N ALA A 453 6.84 13.86 -3.25
CA ALA A 453 6.55 12.77 -2.31
C ALA A 453 6.73 11.35 -2.91
N VAL A 454 6.99 11.26 -4.22
CA VAL A 454 7.36 10.01 -4.89
C VAL A 454 8.81 10.15 -5.36
N VAL A 455 9.75 9.78 -4.48
CA VAL A 455 11.16 9.69 -4.87
C VAL A 455 11.32 8.46 -5.76
N ALA A 456 11.30 8.65 -7.08
CA ALA A 456 11.79 7.64 -8.02
C ALA A 456 13.29 7.38 -7.74
N PRO A 457 13.78 6.13 -7.85
CA PRO A 457 15.18 5.83 -7.60
C PRO A 457 16.06 6.62 -8.57
N ARG A 458 17.06 7.33 -8.02
CA ARG A 458 18.06 8.06 -8.79
C ARG A 458 18.87 7.07 -9.64
N ASN A 459 18.75 7.16 -10.96
CA ASN A 459 19.73 6.55 -11.85
C ASN A 459 21.11 7.19 -11.61
N VAL A 460 22.10 6.33 -11.43
CA VAL A 460 23.50 6.70 -11.22
C VAL A 460 24.03 7.42 -12.49
N PRO A 461 24.63 8.61 -12.38
CA PRO A 461 25.11 9.33 -13.57
C PRO A 461 26.38 8.67 -14.10
N GLY A 462 26.28 8.03 -15.26
CA GLY A 462 27.45 7.40 -15.90
C GLY A 462 27.17 6.52 -17.10
N GLN A 463 26.24 6.88 -17.99
CA GLN A 463 26.15 6.25 -19.31
C GLN A 463 25.64 7.24 -20.37
N PRO A 464 26.37 7.46 -21.47
CA PRO A 464 25.93 8.38 -22.51
C PRO A 464 24.71 7.82 -23.25
N ALA A 465 23.67 8.66 -23.35
CA ALA A 465 22.48 8.37 -24.13
C ALA A 465 22.84 8.29 -25.62
N ILE A 466 22.62 7.11 -26.21
CA ILE A 466 22.73 6.88 -27.63
C ILE A 466 21.52 7.53 -28.30
N SER A 467 21.75 8.57 -29.09
CA SER A 467 20.73 9.25 -29.89
C SER A 467 20.42 8.43 -31.15
N GLY A 468 19.31 7.70 -31.13
CA GLY A 468 18.69 7.12 -32.32
C GLY A 468 17.69 8.10 -32.95
N PRO A 469 17.49 8.07 -34.28
CA PRO A 469 16.71 9.07 -34.99
C PRO A 469 15.21 8.96 -34.70
N VAL A 470 14.58 10.12 -34.68
CA VAL A 470 13.14 10.35 -34.47
C VAL A 470 12.35 9.62 -35.56
N ALA A 471 11.57 8.61 -35.17
CA ALA A 471 10.59 7.99 -36.06
C ALA A 471 9.40 8.94 -36.25
N SER A 472 9.21 9.32 -37.51
CA SER A 472 8.11 10.11 -38.04
C SER A 472 6.72 9.52 -37.73
N ALA A 473 5.79 10.41 -37.40
CA ALA A 473 4.38 10.14 -37.17
C ALA A 473 3.74 9.32 -38.31
N ALA A 474 3.06 8.22 -37.95
CA ALA A 474 2.16 7.50 -38.84
C ALA A 474 0.74 8.10 -38.74
N PRO A 475 0.00 8.23 -39.86
CA PRO A 475 -1.34 8.81 -39.86
C PRO A 475 -2.41 7.82 -39.39
N GLN A 476 -3.48 8.36 -38.81
CA GLN A 476 -4.66 7.63 -38.35
C GLN A 476 -5.36 6.87 -39.50
N PRO A 477 -5.80 5.61 -39.30
CA PRO A 477 -6.71 4.97 -40.23
C PRO A 477 -8.14 5.48 -40.02
N GLY A 478 -8.70 6.09 -41.08
CA GLY A 478 -10.10 6.48 -41.14
C GLY A 478 -11.02 5.27 -41.19
N PHE A 479 -12.12 5.34 -40.44
CA PHE A 479 -13.24 4.41 -40.58
C PHE A 479 -14.11 4.85 -41.77
N GLY A 480 -14.18 3.98 -42.77
CA GLY A 480 -15.16 4.04 -43.84
C GLY A 480 -16.53 3.57 -43.36
N LEU A 481 -17.56 4.14 -44.00
CA LEU A 481 -19.00 3.94 -43.83
C LEU A 481 -19.47 2.49 -43.82
#